data_AF-A0A349M077-F1
#
_entry.id   AF-A0A349M077-F1
#
_cell.length_a   1.000
_cell.length_b   1.000
_cell.length_c   1.000
_cell.angle_alpha   90.00
_cell.angle_beta   90.00
_cell.angle_gamma   90.00
#
_symmetry.space_group_name_H-M   'P 1'
#
loop_
_entity.id
_entity.type
_entity.pdbx_description
1 polymer ?
#
loop_
_entity_poly.entity_id
_entity_poly.type
_entity_poly.pdbx_seq_one_letter_code
_entity_poly.pdbx_strand_id
1 'polypeptide(L)'
;MPIWKRSSPEEEQRRSQAQQDAQASQRALEAGGLPLQAQRRLSEEMQAGHPLFTSDLSTNEFSLIRNQGYTALSQVMGSSIYHVGWQSVRNYSWNTRSFELTTVSNAHQHAAQLALGRLEQEAALLKAHGVIGVRLTTKDYEWGQNLLEYTAIGTAIRLKDTPLPPRPFLSDLSGQEFWTLLQAGYYPDGVVTGYCSYYVSLGSRATQQLNSWFSGGWANQEVIPFSQALYTARSIAMSRLLSMSQRLNAQGIVGMHIGCQRKLIEHEANNTRYLDFSVQFSAIGTAITALRKDHVIPSPKPTLSFTDLRQGLRGQTRELTIKD
;
A
#
# COMPACT_ATOMS: atom_id res chain seq x y z
N MET A 1 4.71 40.07 38.21
CA MET A 1 3.68 40.20 37.15
C MET A 1 4.28 39.68 35.85
N PRO A 2 3.71 38.68 35.17
CA PRO A 2 4.26 38.19 33.91
C PRO A 2 3.99 39.20 32.80
N ILE A 3 5.04 39.65 32.13
CA ILE A 3 4.98 40.58 31.00
C ILE A 3 4.50 39.79 29.77
N TRP A 4 3.22 39.87 29.46
CA TRP A 4 2.70 39.39 28.18
C TRP A 4 3.18 40.33 27.07
N LYS A 5 4.20 39.93 26.30
CA LYS A 5 4.59 40.62 25.06
C LYS A 5 3.41 40.55 24.08
N ARG A 6 2.86 41.70 23.70
CA ARG A 6 1.89 41.82 22.59
C ARG A 6 2.59 41.36 21.30
N SER A 7 1.92 40.52 20.51
CA SER A 7 2.38 40.06 19.20
C SER A 7 2.64 41.24 18.27
N SER A 8 3.67 41.17 17.43
CA SER A 8 3.91 42.21 16.43
C SER A 8 2.86 42.13 15.31
N PRO A 9 2.53 43.23 14.61
CA PRO A 9 1.60 43.21 13.48
C PRO A 9 1.98 42.20 12.38
N GLU A 10 3.28 42.00 12.15
CA GLU A 10 3.81 40.99 11.22
C GLU A 10 3.60 39.54 11.69
N GLU A 11 3.64 39.29 13.00
CA GLU A 11 3.30 37.98 13.57
C GLU A 11 1.81 37.68 13.45
N GLU A 12 0.96 38.68 13.63
CA GLU A 12 -0.49 38.55 13.45
C GLU A 12 -0.87 38.29 12.00
N GLN A 13 -0.22 38.98 11.05
CA GLN A 13 -0.38 38.70 9.62
C GLN A 13 0.11 37.30 9.22
N ARG A 14 1.27 36.86 9.71
CA ARG A 14 1.76 35.49 9.44
C ARG A 14 0.82 34.43 10.01
N ARG A 15 0.27 34.64 11.21
CA ARG A 15 -0.71 33.73 11.81
C ARG A 15 -2.02 33.67 11.03
N SER A 16 -2.54 34.81 10.61
CA SER A 16 -3.80 34.85 9.84
C SER A 16 -3.64 34.20 8.47
N GLN A 17 -2.52 34.44 7.78
CA GLN A 17 -2.21 33.78 6.51
C GLN A 17 -2.05 32.26 6.70
N ALA A 18 -1.34 31.82 7.75
CA ALA A 18 -1.20 30.40 8.06
C ALA A 18 -2.56 29.73 8.36
N GLN A 19 -3.48 30.42 9.02
CA GLN A 19 -4.84 29.93 9.27
C GLN A 19 -5.65 29.82 7.98
N GLN A 20 -5.57 30.81 7.09
CA GLN A 20 -6.24 30.78 5.78
C GLN A 20 -5.71 29.62 4.92
N ASP A 21 -4.39 29.43 4.88
CA ASP A 21 -3.74 28.33 4.17
C ASP A 21 -4.14 26.96 4.74
N ALA A 22 -4.26 26.86 6.07
CA ALA A 22 -4.73 25.65 6.74
C ALA A 22 -6.19 25.33 6.37
N GLN A 23 -7.08 26.32 6.41
CA GLN A 23 -8.49 26.16 6.03
C GLN A 23 -8.67 25.80 4.55
N ALA A 24 -7.87 26.40 3.67
CA ALA A 24 -7.91 26.06 2.25
C ALA A 24 -7.32 24.67 1.97
N SER A 25 -6.27 24.26 2.69
CA SER A 25 -5.75 22.90 2.63
C SER A 25 -6.78 21.88 3.13
N GLN A 26 -7.50 22.18 4.21
CA GLN A 26 -8.58 21.33 4.71
C GLN A 26 -9.68 21.15 3.65
N ARG A 27 -10.17 22.23 3.05
CA ARG A 27 -11.18 22.17 1.97
C ARG A 27 -10.69 21.35 0.77
N ALA A 28 -9.42 21.50 0.39
CA ALA A 28 -8.83 20.70 -0.68
C ALA A 28 -8.80 19.20 -0.32
N LEU A 29 -8.38 18.85 0.91
CA LEU A 29 -8.34 17.47 1.39
C LEU A 29 -9.73 16.84 1.48
N GLU A 30 -10.74 17.59 1.92
CA GLU A 30 -12.15 17.17 1.96
C GLU A 30 -12.70 16.87 0.56
N ALA A 31 -12.26 17.62 -0.46
CA ALA A 31 -12.55 17.34 -1.86
C ALA A 31 -11.70 16.18 -2.45
N GLY A 32 -10.89 15.50 -1.64
CA GLY A 32 -9.98 14.44 -2.09
C GLY A 32 -8.68 14.94 -2.75
N GLY A 33 -8.43 16.24 -2.70
CA GLY A 33 -7.29 16.92 -3.29
C GLY A 33 -6.01 16.87 -2.45
N LEU A 34 -4.98 17.57 -2.94
CA LEU A 34 -3.70 17.79 -2.25
C LEU A 34 -3.75 18.98 -1.29
N PRO A 35 -2.99 18.95 -0.17
CA PRO A 35 -2.80 20.13 0.67
C PRO A 35 -2.06 21.23 -0.10
N LEU A 36 -2.30 22.51 0.23
CA LEU A 36 -1.76 23.64 -0.55
C LEU A 36 -0.23 23.67 -0.58
N GLN A 37 0.42 23.27 0.51
CA GLN A 37 1.88 23.25 0.57
C GLN A 37 2.48 22.26 -0.44
N ALA A 38 1.85 21.10 -0.63
CA ALA A 38 2.29 20.13 -1.64
C ALA A 38 2.13 20.71 -3.05
N GLN A 39 1.00 21.36 -3.34
CA GLN A 39 0.77 21.99 -4.63
C GLN A 39 1.80 23.09 -4.93
N ARG A 40 2.11 23.95 -3.96
CA ARG A 40 3.11 25.02 -4.08
C ARG A 40 4.49 24.44 -4.39
N ARG A 41 4.96 23.48 -3.58
CA ARG A 41 6.25 22.78 -3.78
C ARG A 41 6.37 22.22 -5.21
N LEU A 42 5.37 21.47 -5.66
CA LEU A 42 5.38 20.84 -6.99
C LEU A 42 5.34 21.89 -8.11
N SER A 43 4.61 22.99 -7.93
CA SER A 43 4.57 24.08 -8.90
C SER A 43 5.91 24.82 -9.02
N GLU A 44 6.61 25.01 -7.89
CA GLU A 44 7.95 25.60 -7.85
C GLU A 44 8.98 24.68 -8.52
N GLU A 45 8.93 23.36 -8.25
CA GLU A 45 9.78 22.37 -8.92
C GLU A 45 9.58 22.36 -10.44
N MET A 46 8.32 22.42 -10.89
CA MET A 46 7.96 22.49 -12.31
C MET A 46 8.45 23.78 -12.98
N GLN A 47 8.33 24.93 -12.30
CA GLN A 47 8.81 26.22 -12.83
C GLN A 47 10.33 26.27 -12.91
N ALA A 48 11.04 25.65 -11.96
CA ALA A 48 12.49 25.55 -11.98
C ALA A 48 13.02 24.60 -13.07
N GLY A 49 12.18 23.73 -13.64
CA GLY A 49 12.56 22.80 -14.70
C GLY A 49 13.30 21.56 -14.23
N HIS A 50 13.13 21.14 -12.97
CA HIS A 50 13.76 19.97 -12.35
C HIS A 50 15.30 19.90 -12.48
N PRO A 51 16.06 20.93 -12.08
CA PRO A 51 17.53 20.87 -12.08
C PRO A 51 18.08 19.82 -11.09
N LEU A 52 17.28 19.47 -10.08
CA LEU A 52 17.57 18.49 -9.06
C LEU A 52 16.29 17.71 -8.74
N PHE A 53 16.43 16.42 -8.44
CA PHE A 53 15.32 15.54 -8.06
C PHE A 53 15.68 14.67 -6.87
N THR A 54 14.68 14.28 -6.11
CA THR A 54 14.74 13.21 -5.11
C THR A 54 14.04 11.96 -5.64
N SER A 55 14.41 10.78 -5.13
CA SER A 55 13.82 9.52 -5.56
C SER A 55 13.95 8.47 -4.45
N ASP A 56 12.97 7.56 -4.38
CA ASP A 56 13.02 6.37 -3.52
C ASP A 56 13.70 5.16 -4.21
N LEU A 57 14.13 5.31 -5.47
CA LEU A 57 14.77 4.24 -6.22
C LEU A 57 16.18 3.97 -5.69
N SER A 58 16.55 2.69 -5.60
CA SER A 58 17.95 2.31 -5.43
C SER A 58 18.80 2.71 -6.64
N THR A 59 20.12 2.74 -6.47
CA THR A 59 21.06 3.09 -7.57
C THR A 59 20.90 2.18 -8.79
N ASN A 60 20.67 0.88 -8.56
CA ASN A 60 20.43 -0.10 -9.61
C ASN A 60 19.11 0.17 -10.34
N GLU A 61 18.04 0.43 -9.59
CA GLU A 61 16.73 0.74 -10.15
C GLU A 61 16.76 2.01 -11.00
N PHE A 62 17.41 3.06 -10.51
CA PHE A 62 17.60 4.30 -11.27
C PHE A 62 18.31 4.06 -12.60
N SER A 63 19.38 3.26 -12.60
CA SER A 63 20.11 2.92 -13.83
C SER A 63 19.23 2.17 -14.85
N LEU A 64 18.45 1.19 -14.39
CA LEU A 64 17.59 0.37 -15.25
C LEU A 64 16.47 1.17 -15.90
N ILE A 65 15.80 2.05 -15.16
CA ILE A 65 14.73 2.87 -15.75
C ILE A 65 15.30 3.87 -16.76
N ARG A 66 16.50 4.42 -16.52
CA ARG A 66 17.19 5.32 -17.46
C ARG A 66 17.57 4.59 -18.74
N ASN A 67 17.98 3.33 -18.64
CA ASN A 67 18.26 2.49 -19.80
C ASN A 67 17.01 2.29 -20.68
N GLN A 68 15.82 2.25 -20.09
CA GLN A 68 14.53 2.20 -20.81
C GLN A 68 14.03 3.57 -21.30
N GLY A 69 14.81 4.64 -21.13
CA GLY A 69 14.46 6.00 -21.56
C GLY A 69 13.58 6.77 -20.58
N TYR A 70 13.23 6.21 -19.41
CA TYR A 70 12.48 6.92 -18.38
C TYR A 70 13.38 7.87 -17.59
N THR A 71 12.89 9.08 -17.33
CA THR A 71 13.51 10.06 -16.46
C THR A 71 12.77 10.12 -15.12
N ALA A 72 13.47 9.95 -14.01
CA ALA A 72 12.92 10.27 -12.68
C ALA A 72 12.71 11.78 -12.56
N LEU A 73 11.59 12.20 -12.00
CA LEU A 73 11.19 13.60 -11.84
C LEU A 73 11.32 14.09 -10.40
N SER A 74 10.70 13.39 -9.47
CA SER A 74 10.70 13.74 -8.05
C SER A 74 10.15 12.57 -7.23
N GLN A 75 10.45 12.54 -5.93
CA GLN A 75 9.74 11.68 -5.00
C GLN A 75 8.36 12.31 -4.77
N VAL A 76 7.33 11.48 -4.87
CA VAL A 76 5.95 11.87 -4.64
C VAL A 76 5.39 11.14 -3.43
N MET A 77 4.44 11.77 -2.76
CA MET A 77 3.80 11.24 -1.57
C MET A 77 2.29 11.47 -1.60
N GLY A 78 1.56 10.52 -1.02
CA GLY A 78 0.18 10.72 -0.62
C GLY A 78 -0.04 10.16 0.78
N SER A 79 -0.82 10.85 1.61
CA SER A 79 -1.14 10.38 2.96
C SER A 79 -2.62 10.56 3.26
N SER A 80 -3.16 9.68 4.08
CA SER A 80 -4.53 9.71 4.58
C SER A 80 -4.57 9.25 6.04
N ILE A 81 -4.90 10.17 6.94
CA ILE A 81 -5.27 9.85 8.32
C ILE A 81 -6.79 9.75 8.35
N TYR A 82 -7.31 8.59 8.73
CA TYR A 82 -8.72 8.25 8.64
C TYR A 82 -9.27 7.86 10.01
N HIS A 83 -10.42 8.43 10.36
CA HIS A 83 -11.17 8.02 11.54
C HIS A 83 -12.03 6.81 11.23
N VAL A 84 -11.80 5.72 11.97
CA VAL A 84 -12.55 4.48 11.84
C VAL A 84 -13.85 4.61 12.63
N GLY A 85 -14.98 4.41 11.97
CA GLY A 85 -16.29 4.41 12.63
C GLY A 85 -16.36 3.33 13.71
N TRP A 86 -17.12 3.59 14.77
CA TRP A 86 -17.37 2.59 15.80
C TRP A 86 -18.11 1.38 15.23
N GLN A 87 -17.67 0.18 15.60
CA GLN A 87 -18.37 -1.06 15.30
C GLN A 87 -18.26 -2.00 16.50
N SER A 88 -19.40 -2.47 17.02
CA SER A 88 -19.41 -3.46 18.10
C SER A 88 -18.91 -4.80 17.60
N VAL A 89 -17.88 -5.33 18.27
CA VAL A 89 -17.33 -6.68 18.04
C VAL A 89 -17.68 -7.65 19.16
N ARG A 90 -17.92 -7.14 20.38
CA ARG A 90 -18.17 -7.98 21.56
C ARG A 90 -19.50 -8.71 21.42
N ASN A 91 -19.46 -10.03 21.53
CA ASN A 91 -20.62 -10.87 21.37
C ASN A 91 -20.69 -11.94 22.46
N TYR A 92 -21.63 -11.77 23.40
CA TYR A 92 -21.87 -12.74 24.48
C TYR A 92 -22.92 -13.77 24.06
N SER A 93 -22.57 -14.56 23.05
CA SER A 93 -23.45 -15.52 22.39
C SER A 93 -23.23 -16.94 22.94
N TRP A 94 -24.29 -17.76 22.97
CA TRP A 94 -24.17 -19.20 23.24
C TRP A 94 -23.48 -19.94 22.08
N ASN A 95 -23.83 -19.58 20.84
CA ASN A 95 -23.35 -20.20 19.62
C ASN A 95 -22.19 -19.42 18.99
N THR A 96 -21.41 -20.09 18.15
CA THR A 96 -20.40 -19.43 17.31
C THR A 96 -21.05 -18.46 16.34
N ARG A 97 -20.47 -17.27 16.19
CA ARG A 97 -20.87 -16.25 15.22
C ARG A 97 -19.63 -15.74 14.50
N SER A 98 -19.72 -15.57 13.19
CA SER A 98 -18.66 -15.01 12.38
C SER A 98 -19.21 -14.00 11.39
N PHE A 99 -18.50 -12.90 11.20
CA PHE A 99 -18.92 -11.83 10.31
C PHE A 99 -17.75 -10.93 9.92
N GLU A 100 -17.91 -10.25 8.79
CA GLU A 100 -16.98 -9.19 8.40
C GLU A 100 -17.23 -7.92 9.22
N LEU A 101 -16.15 -7.31 9.70
CA LEU A 101 -16.13 -5.95 10.24
C LEU A 101 -16.12 -4.95 9.08
N THR A 102 -17.28 -4.76 8.45
CA THR A 102 -17.41 -3.96 7.22
C THR A 102 -17.02 -2.49 7.43
N THR A 103 -17.32 -1.89 8.58
CA THR A 103 -16.90 -0.52 8.90
C THR A 103 -15.37 -0.39 8.89
N VAL A 104 -14.69 -1.34 9.53
CA VAL A 104 -13.22 -1.38 9.58
C VAL A 104 -12.64 -1.68 8.20
N SER A 105 -13.18 -2.68 7.51
CA SER A 105 -12.72 -3.09 6.18
C SER A 105 -12.82 -1.95 5.16
N ASN A 106 -13.95 -1.24 5.15
CA ASN A 106 -14.16 -0.08 4.29
C ASN A 106 -13.24 1.10 4.67
N ALA A 107 -12.98 1.31 5.96
CA ALA A 107 -12.05 2.35 6.40
C ALA A 107 -10.63 2.11 5.86
N HIS A 108 -10.10 0.88 5.95
CA HIS A 108 -8.81 0.53 5.33
C HIS A 108 -8.82 0.74 3.82
N GLN A 109 -9.88 0.26 3.15
CA GLN A 109 -10.01 0.39 1.69
C GLN A 109 -10.01 1.86 1.25
N HIS A 110 -10.80 2.71 1.90
CA HIS A 110 -10.92 4.12 1.55
C HIS A 110 -9.67 4.92 1.91
N ALA A 111 -9.07 4.68 3.08
CA ALA A 111 -7.84 5.37 3.47
C ALA A 111 -6.68 5.07 2.51
N ALA A 112 -6.53 3.81 2.09
CA ALA A 112 -5.56 3.42 1.07
C ALA A 112 -5.83 4.13 -0.28
N GLN A 113 -7.08 4.15 -0.73
CA GLN A 113 -7.48 4.81 -1.98
C GLN A 113 -7.23 6.32 -1.96
N LEU A 114 -7.49 7.00 -0.84
CA LEU A 114 -7.19 8.43 -0.68
C LEU A 114 -5.69 8.71 -0.73
N ALA A 115 -4.87 7.89 -0.05
CA ALA A 115 -3.42 8.04 -0.09
C ALA A 115 -2.88 7.83 -1.52
N LEU A 116 -3.31 6.79 -2.22
CA LEU A 116 -2.91 6.52 -3.61
C LEU A 116 -3.41 7.61 -4.58
N GLY A 117 -4.65 8.07 -4.42
CA GLY A 117 -5.20 9.14 -5.27
C GLY A 117 -4.47 10.47 -5.10
N ARG A 118 -3.98 10.78 -3.89
CA ARG A 118 -3.13 11.96 -3.64
C ARG A 118 -1.74 11.79 -4.27
N LEU A 119 -1.12 10.61 -4.13
CA LEU A 119 0.14 10.29 -4.80
C LEU A 119 0.04 10.47 -6.33
N GLU A 120 -1.07 10.00 -6.92
CA GLU A 120 -1.38 10.17 -8.36
C GLU A 120 -1.50 11.64 -8.75
N GLN A 121 -2.18 12.46 -7.93
CA GLN A 121 -2.32 13.90 -8.17
C GLN A 121 -0.97 14.62 -8.12
N GLU A 122 -0.09 14.27 -7.18
CA GLU A 122 1.26 14.84 -7.15
C GLU A 122 2.02 14.52 -8.45
N ALA A 123 1.96 13.26 -8.89
CA ALA A 123 2.58 12.82 -10.14
C ALA A 123 1.99 13.50 -11.38
N ALA A 124 0.68 13.76 -11.38
CA ALA A 124 0.00 14.46 -12.47
C ALA A 124 0.47 15.92 -12.57
N LEU A 125 0.63 16.62 -11.44
CA LEU A 125 1.19 17.97 -11.41
C LEU A 125 2.62 18.04 -11.96
N LEU A 126 3.40 16.99 -11.73
CA LEU A 126 4.75 16.84 -12.28
C LEU A 126 4.78 16.45 -13.77
N LYS A 127 3.62 16.24 -14.40
CA LYS A 127 3.51 15.73 -15.77
C LYS A 127 4.25 14.39 -15.94
N ALA A 128 4.08 13.49 -14.96
CA ALA A 128 4.61 12.14 -15.01
C ALA A 128 3.76 11.22 -15.88
N HIS A 129 4.38 10.18 -16.42
CA HIS A 129 3.65 9.05 -17.04
C HIS A 129 3.16 8.06 -15.98
N GLY A 130 3.88 7.95 -14.86
CA GLY A 130 3.49 7.13 -13.74
C GLY A 130 4.41 7.26 -12.54
N VAL A 131 4.10 6.48 -11.52
CA VAL A 131 4.88 6.35 -10.29
C VAL A 131 5.24 4.88 -10.12
N ILE A 132 6.52 4.59 -9.89
CA ILE A 132 7.04 3.24 -9.62
C ILE A 132 7.62 3.17 -8.22
N GLY A 133 7.82 1.95 -7.73
CA GLY A 133 8.30 1.67 -6.37
C GLY A 133 7.32 2.19 -5.32
N VAL A 134 6.02 2.18 -5.59
CA VAL A 134 5.02 2.69 -4.65
C VAL A 134 4.98 1.82 -3.40
N ARG A 135 5.36 2.40 -2.27
CA ARG A 135 5.37 1.75 -0.96
C ARG A 135 4.21 2.29 -0.15
N LEU A 136 3.17 1.47 0.02
CA LEU A 136 2.02 1.79 0.86
C LEU A 136 2.28 1.25 2.28
N THR A 137 2.36 2.14 3.24
CA THR A 137 2.59 1.83 4.65
C THR A 137 1.38 2.18 5.49
N THR A 138 1.07 1.32 6.46
CA THR A 138 0.02 1.54 7.45
C THR A 138 0.64 1.75 8.82
N LYS A 139 0.17 2.76 9.54
CA LYS A 139 0.45 2.91 10.97
C LYS A 139 -0.86 2.97 11.74
N ASP A 140 -0.94 2.12 12.76
CA ASP A 140 -1.96 2.20 13.78
C ASP A 140 -1.40 3.04 14.94
N TYR A 141 -2.11 4.09 15.34
CA TYR A 141 -1.67 4.94 16.44
C TYR A 141 -2.20 4.40 17.78
N GLU A 142 -1.29 4.00 18.68
CA GLU A 142 -1.65 3.55 20.04
C GLU A 142 -2.35 4.63 20.89
N TRP A 143 -2.14 5.91 20.59
CA TRP A 143 -2.69 7.06 21.33
C TRP A 143 -4.07 7.51 20.85
N GLY A 144 -4.53 7.01 19.70
CA GLY A 144 -5.84 7.32 19.13
C GLY A 144 -6.60 6.05 18.79
N GLN A 145 -7.35 5.51 19.76
CA GLN A 145 -8.30 4.44 19.48
C GLN A 145 -9.22 4.93 18.34
N ASN A 146 -9.18 4.26 17.18
CA ASN A 146 -9.92 4.57 15.94
C ASN A 146 -9.26 5.50 14.92
N LEU A 147 -7.93 5.73 14.94
CA LEU A 147 -7.22 6.40 13.85
C LEU A 147 -6.33 5.43 13.07
N LEU A 148 -6.39 5.57 11.74
CA LEU A 148 -5.64 4.76 10.79
C LEU A 148 -4.89 5.68 9.83
N GLU A 149 -3.57 5.56 9.76
CA GLU A 149 -2.76 6.30 8.80
C GLU A 149 -2.30 5.38 7.66
N TYR A 150 -2.57 5.83 6.43
CA TYR A 150 -1.93 5.32 5.23
C TYR A 150 -1.00 6.37 4.65
N THR A 151 0.23 5.97 4.35
CA THR A 151 1.19 6.80 3.62
C THR A 151 1.75 6.02 2.45
N ALA A 152 1.63 6.58 1.25
CA ALA A 152 2.15 6.08 -0.01
C ALA A 152 3.29 6.98 -0.48
N ILE A 153 4.44 6.38 -0.79
CA ILE A 153 5.61 7.09 -1.33
C ILE A 153 6.10 6.35 -2.56
N GLY A 154 6.57 7.07 -3.58
CA GLY A 154 7.18 6.48 -4.76
C GLY A 154 7.97 7.51 -5.58
N THR A 155 8.47 7.09 -6.74
CA THR A 155 9.19 7.98 -7.65
C THR A 155 8.36 8.23 -8.91
N ALA A 156 8.05 9.49 -9.19
CA ALA A 156 7.40 9.90 -10.43
C ALA A 156 8.40 9.79 -11.59
N ILE A 157 7.99 9.12 -12.67
CA ILE A 157 8.80 8.88 -13.87
C ILE A 157 8.11 9.38 -15.12
N ARG A 158 8.89 9.79 -16.10
CA ARG A 158 8.43 10.30 -17.39
C ARG A 158 9.22 9.69 -18.53
N LEU A 159 8.52 9.27 -19.59
CA LEU A 159 9.13 8.88 -20.84
C LEU A 159 9.19 10.09 -21.78
N LYS A 160 10.38 10.39 -22.30
CA LYS A 160 10.54 11.55 -23.20
C LYS A 160 9.77 11.33 -24.50
N ASP A 161 9.31 12.42 -25.11
CA ASP A 161 8.67 12.43 -26.44
C ASP A 161 7.43 11.52 -26.56
N THR A 162 6.82 11.18 -25.42
CA THR A 162 5.62 10.34 -25.32
C THR A 162 4.46 11.20 -24.80
N PRO A 163 3.26 11.16 -25.42
CA PRO A 163 2.09 11.87 -24.93
C PRO A 163 1.81 11.55 -23.46
N LEU A 164 1.37 12.56 -22.70
CA LEU A 164 1.00 12.35 -21.30
C LEU A 164 -0.32 11.58 -21.22
N PRO A 165 -0.42 10.58 -20.34
CA PRO A 165 -1.69 9.92 -20.11
C PRO A 165 -2.65 10.89 -19.39
N PRO A 166 -3.98 10.68 -19.49
CA PRO A 166 -4.96 11.47 -18.73
C PRO A 166 -4.72 11.39 -17.22
N ARG A 167 -4.20 10.26 -16.75
CA ARG A 167 -3.85 9.96 -15.37
C ARG A 167 -2.57 9.13 -15.32
N PRO A 168 -1.56 9.50 -14.49
CA PRO A 168 -0.36 8.68 -14.34
C PRO A 168 -0.71 7.30 -13.78
N PHE A 169 -0.05 6.23 -14.27
CA PHE A 169 -0.20 4.92 -13.63
C PHE A 169 0.51 4.90 -12.27
N LEU A 170 0.07 4.04 -11.37
CA LEU A 170 0.77 3.74 -10.12
C LEU A 170 1.23 2.28 -10.16
N SER A 171 2.43 2.00 -9.67
CA SER A 171 2.97 0.64 -9.61
C SER A 171 3.76 0.44 -8.32
N ASP A 172 3.43 -0.60 -7.55
CA ASP A 172 4.19 -1.00 -6.37
C ASP A 172 5.52 -1.72 -6.72
N LEU A 173 5.65 -2.18 -7.96
CA LEU A 173 6.87 -2.77 -8.49
C LEU A 173 8.07 -1.82 -8.33
N SER A 174 9.18 -2.35 -7.82
CA SER A 174 10.48 -1.69 -7.81
C SER A 174 10.94 -1.35 -9.23
N GLY A 175 11.95 -0.49 -9.39
CA GLY A 175 12.48 -0.19 -10.72
C GLY A 175 13.02 -1.41 -11.46
N GLN A 176 13.52 -2.42 -10.74
CA GLN A 176 14.00 -3.70 -11.31
C GLN A 176 12.84 -4.56 -11.81
N GLU A 177 11.78 -4.69 -11.02
CA GLU A 177 10.58 -5.44 -11.39
C GLU A 177 9.85 -4.75 -12.55
N PHE A 178 9.72 -3.42 -12.51
CA PHE A 178 9.16 -2.64 -13.60
C PHE A 178 9.96 -2.81 -14.89
N TRP A 179 11.29 -2.73 -14.82
CA TRP A 179 12.16 -3.00 -15.97
C TRP A 179 11.93 -4.42 -16.53
N THR A 180 11.86 -5.42 -15.65
CA THR A 180 11.63 -6.83 -16.03
C THR A 180 10.26 -7.02 -16.67
N LEU A 181 9.23 -6.36 -16.13
CA LEU A 181 7.87 -6.38 -16.67
C LEU A 181 7.81 -5.86 -18.10
N LEU A 182 8.50 -4.74 -18.38
CA LEU A 182 8.59 -4.18 -19.73
C LEU A 182 9.31 -5.12 -20.70
N GLN A 183 10.38 -5.78 -20.26
CA GLN A 183 11.09 -6.79 -21.06
C GLN A 183 10.21 -8.00 -21.37
N ALA A 184 9.33 -8.38 -20.44
CA ALA A 184 8.32 -9.41 -20.63
C ALA A 184 7.09 -8.92 -21.43
N GLY A 185 7.12 -7.68 -21.96
CA GLY A 185 6.09 -7.13 -22.82
C GLY A 185 4.77 -6.79 -22.13
N TYR A 186 4.81 -6.54 -20.83
CA TYR A 186 3.66 -6.08 -20.04
C TYR A 186 3.86 -4.63 -19.60
N TYR A 187 2.75 -3.97 -19.24
CA TYR A 187 2.72 -2.60 -18.75
C TYR A 187 1.84 -2.50 -17.50
N PRO A 188 2.22 -1.67 -16.50
CA PRO A 188 1.38 -1.45 -15.33
C PRO A 188 0.18 -0.55 -15.63
N ASP A 189 -1.00 -0.95 -15.20
CA ASP A 189 -2.23 -0.16 -15.30
C ASP A 189 -2.54 0.60 -14.01
N GLY A 190 -2.09 0.10 -12.86
CA GLY A 190 -2.37 0.71 -11.55
C GLY A 190 -2.12 -0.20 -10.36
N VAL A 191 -1.95 0.40 -9.18
CA VAL A 191 -1.95 -0.32 -7.91
C VAL A 191 -3.38 -0.72 -7.56
N VAL A 192 -3.56 -1.99 -7.21
CA VAL A 192 -4.83 -2.55 -6.75
C VAL A 192 -4.70 -3.04 -5.31
N THR A 193 -5.79 -2.92 -4.56
CA THR A 193 -5.81 -3.25 -3.14
C THR A 193 -7.07 -3.99 -2.76
N GLY A 194 -6.97 -4.86 -1.75
CA GLY A 194 -8.10 -5.54 -1.14
C GLY A 194 -7.88 -5.75 0.34
N TYR A 195 -8.83 -5.29 1.15
CA TYR A 195 -8.79 -5.42 2.61
C TYR A 195 -10.00 -6.19 3.12
N CYS A 196 -9.84 -6.97 4.17
CA CYS A 196 -10.95 -7.55 4.94
C CYS A 196 -10.53 -7.72 6.41
N SER A 197 -11.34 -7.20 7.31
CA SER A 197 -11.27 -7.48 8.74
C SER A 197 -12.42 -8.41 9.10
N TYR A 198 -12.12 -9.64 9.48
CA TYR A 198 -13.09 -10.68 9.78
C TYR A 198 -13.02 -11.08 11.25
N TYR A 199 -14.17 -11.32 11.87
CA TYR A 199 -14.27 -11.59 13.29
C TYR A 199 -15.05 -12.87 13.53
N VAL A 200 -14.55 -13.70 14.44
CA VAL A 200 -15.22 -14.90 14.93
C VAL A 200 -15.32 -14.84 16.43
N SER A 201 -16.54 -14.96 16.96
CA SER A 201 -16.77 -15.27 18.35
C SER A 201 -17.19 -16.72 18.47
N LEU A 202 -16.47 -17.54 19.23
CA LEU A 202 -16.84 -18.94 19.42
C LEU A 202 -18.14 -19.11 20.21
N GLY A 203 -18.52 -18.10 21.00
CA GLY A 203 -19.57 -18.20 21.99
C GLY A 203 -19.19 -19.11 23.16
N SER A 204 -20.03 -19.14 24.18
CA SER A 204 -19.73 -19.84 25.43
C SER A 204 -19.69 -21.36 25.27
N ARG A 205 -20.53 -21.96 24.42
CA ARG A 205 -20.58 -23.42 24.23
C ARG A 205 -19.27 -23.98 23.69
N ALA A 206 -18.80 -23.45 22.57
CA ALA A 206 -17.57 -23.94 21.93
C ALA A 206 -16.32 -23.57 22.75
N THR A 207 -16.33 -22.41 23.41
CA THR A 207 -15.25 -22.02 24.33
C THR A 207 -15.15 -22.98 25.52
N GLN A 208 -16.28 -23.36 26.12
CA GLN A 208 -16.31 -24.36 27.20
C GLN A 208 -15.86 -25.73 26.72
N GLN A 209 -16.26 -26.16 25.52
CA GLN A 209 -15.83 -27.44 24.94
C GLN A 209 -14.31 -27.51 24.77
N LEU A 210 -13.69 -26.43 24.27
CA LEU A 210 -12.24 -26.32 24.12
C LEU A 210 -11.50 -26.30 25.46
N ASN A 211 -12.06 -25.60 26.45
CA ASN A 211 -11.48 -25.49 27.79
C ASN A 211 -11.88 -26.66 28.72
N SER A 212 -12.72 -27.59 28.28
CA SER A 212 -13.22 -28.70 29.08
C SER A 212 -12.22 -29.85 29.12
N TRP A 213 -11.89 -30.27 30.34
CA TRP A 213 -11.08 -31.46 30.61
C TRP A 213 -11.67 -32.74 30.05
N PHE A 214 -13.00 -32.85 29.91
CA PHE A 214 -13.67 -34.09 29.51
C PHE A 214 -14.06 -34.15 28.03
N SER A 215 -14.13 -33.01 27.33
CA SER A 215 -14.76 -32.94 26.01
C SER A 215 -13.84 -32.44 24.87
N GLY A 216 -12.62 -31.99 25.15
CA GLY A 216 -11.75 -31.44 24.10
C GLY A 216 -10.34 -31.02 24.52
N GLY A 217 -10.06 -30.78 25.81
CA GLY A 217 -8.76 -30.26 26.26
C GLY A 217 -7.55 -31.21 26.13
N TRP A 218 -7.76 -32.50 25.85
CA TRP A 218 -6.69 -33.51 25.72
C TRP A 218 -6.38 -33.94 24.28
N ALA A 219 -7.28 -33.64 23.34
CA ALA A 219 -7.11 -34.05 21.96
C ALA A 219 -6.63 -32.86 21.13
N ASN A 220 -5.59 -33.07 20.33
CA ASN A 220 -5.23 -32.13 19.29
C ASN A 220 -6.38 -32.07 18.28
N GLN A 221 -7.00 -30.89 18.14
CA GLN A 221 -8.08 -30.69 17.19
C GLN A 221 -7.99 -29.32 16.54
N GLU A 222 -8.47 -29.22 15.31
CA GLU A 222 -8.59 -27.95 14.61
C GLU A 222 -9.74 -27.12 15.20
N VAL A 223 -9.47 -25.84 15.50
CA VAL A 223 -10.54 -24.88 15.81
C VAL A 223 -11.12 -24.39 14.49
N ILE A 224 -11.98 -25.22 13.89
CA ILE A 224 -12.53 -25.03 12.53
C ILE A 224 -13.02 -23.59 12.26
N PRO A 225 -13.78 -22.93 13.16
CA PRO A 225 -14.22 -21.56 12.93
C PRO A 225 -13.07 -20.56 12.74
N PHE A 226 -11.95 -20.74 13.42
CA PHE A 226 -10.78 -19.88 13.28
C PHE A 226 -10.05 -20.14 11.96
N SER A 227 -9.87 -21.41 11.58
CA SER A 227 -9.30 -21.75 10.27
C SER A 227 -10.14 -21.20 9.11
N GLN A 228 -11.47 -21.38 9.18
CA GLN A 228 -12.41 -20.85 8.18
C GLN A 228 -12.38 -19.32 8.10
N ALA A 229 -12.12 -18.63 9.21
CA ALA A 229 -11.98 -17.17 9.25
C ALA A 229 -10.87 -16.68 8.32
N LEU A 230 -9.71 -17.37 8.29
CA LEU A 230 -8.60 -16.98 7.42
C LEU A 230 -8.97 -17.11 5.94
N TYR A 231 -9.56 -18.25 5.56
CA TYR A 231 -9.97 -18.50 4.18
C TYR A 231 -11.05 -17.51 3.73
N THR A 232 -12.00 -17.21 4.61
CA THR A 232 -13.09 -16.26 4.33
C THR A 232 -12.54 -14.84 4.18
N ALA A 233 -11.70 -14.38 5.10
CA ALA A 233 -11.07 -13.06 5.03
C ALA A 233 -10.23 -12.90 3.75
N ARG A 234 -9.43 -13.91 3.40
CA ARG A 234 -8.67 -13.96 2.15
C ARG A 234 -9.60 -13.85 0.94
N SER A 235 -10.66 -14.65 0.89
CA SER A 235 -11.59 -14.67 -0.25
C SER A 235 -12.23 -13.30 -0.48
N ILE A 236 -12.71 -12.65 0.59
CA ILE A 236 -13.34 -11.33 0.51
C ILE A 236 -12.33 -10.27 0.06
N ALA A 237 -11.14 -10.23 0.67
CA ALA A 237 -10.10 -9.27 0.30
C ALA A 237 -9.66 -9.45 -1.16
N MET A 238 -9.41 -10.68 -1.59
CA MET A 238 -9.04 -10.99 -2.98
C MET A 238 -10.16 -10.64 -3.96
N SER A 239 -11.43 -10.87 -3.61
CA SER A 239 -12.56 -10.46 -4.46
C SER A 239 -12.58 -8.96 -4.72
N ARG A 240 -12.25 -8.12 -3.72
CA ARG A 240 -12.17 -6.66 -3.87
C ARG A 240 -11.01 -6.23 -4.75
N LEU A 241 -9.84 -6.85 -4.54
CA LEU A 241 -8.64 -6.62 -5.35
C LEU A 241 -8.87 -7.00 -6.83
N LEU A 242 -9.52 -8.14 -7.09
CA LEU A 242 -9.91 -8.55 -8.44
C LEU A 242 -10.94 -7.61 -9.06
N SER A 243 -11.95 -7.17 -8.29
CA SER A 243 -12.93 -6.17 -8.76
C SER A 243 -12.27 -4.85 -9.15
N MET A 244 -11.24 -4.41 -8.41
CA MET A 244 -10.47 -3.22 -8.77
C MET A 244 -9.66 -3.42 -10.06
N SER A 245 -9.07 -4.60 -10.24
CA SER A 245 -8.31 -4.96 -11.44
C SER A 245 -9.18 -5.03 -12.69
N GLN A 246 -10.41 -5.54 -12.55
CA GLN A 246 -11.41 -5.56 -13.63
C GLN A 246 -11.76 -4.15 -14.10
N ARG A 247 -11.86 -3.17 -13.19
CA ARG A 247 -12.10 -1.76 -13.55
C ARG A 247 -10.94 -1.14 -14.34
N LEU A 248 -9.73 -1.69 -14.20
CA LEU A 248 -8.56 -1.30 -14.98
C LEU A 248 -8.42 -2.08 -16.30
N ASN A 249 -9.33 -3.03 -16.58
CA ASN A 249 -9.23 -3.99 -17.70
C ASN A 249 -7.91 -4.77 -17.69
N ALA A 250 -7.36 -5.03 -16.51
CA ALA A 250 -6.09 -5.71 -16.37
C ALA A 250 -6.19 -7.21 -16.69
N GLN A 251 -5.13 -7.76 -17.25
CA GLN A 251 -5.00 -9.19 -17.56
C GLN A 251 -4.57 -10.00 -16.32
N GLY A 252 -3.80 -9.39 -15.44
CA GLY A 252 -3.26 -10.04 -14.26
C GLY A 252 -2.76 -9.05 -13.21
N ILE A 253 -2.29 -9.58 -12.09
CA ILE A 253 -1.77 -8.81 -10.97
C ILE A 253 -0.45 -9.45 -10.57
N VAL A 254 0.62 -8.65 -10.49
CA VAL A 254 1.98 -9.11 -10.16
C VAL A 254 2.55 -8.27 -9.02
N GLY A 255 3.67 -8.73 -8.45
CA GLY A 255 4.30 -8.05 -7.32
C GLY A 255 3.44 -8.05 -6.06
N MET A 256 2.57 -9.05 -5.87
CA MET A 256 1.60 -9.00 -4.78
C MET A 256 2.26 -9.09 -3.39
N HIS A 257 1.89 -8.15 -2.54
CA HIS A 257 2.21 -8.14 -1.11
C HIS A 257 0.97 -8.50 -0.30
N ILE A 258 1.06 -9.55 0.53
CA ILE A 258 -0.05 -10.05 1.35
C ILE A 258 0.27 -9.88 2.83
N GLY A 259 -0.60 -9.18 3.54
CA GLY A 259 -0.60 -9.08 5.00
C GLY A 259 -1.71 -9.93 5.61
N CYS A 260 -1.39 -10.67 6.66
CA CYS A 260 -2.39 -11.42 7.43
C CYS A 260 -2.08 -11.33 8.92
N GLN A 261 -2.70 -10.36 9.59
CA GLN A 261 -2.61 -10.20 11.04
C GLN A 261 -3.74 -10.98 11.71
N ARG A 262 -3.42 -11.59 12.86
CA ARG A 262 -4.31 -12.48 13.60
C ARG A 262 -4.20 -12.13 15.07
N LYS A 263 -5.33 -12.03 15.75
CA LYS A 263 -5.37 -11.78 17.18
C LYS A 263 -6.40 -12.67 17.84
N LEU A 264 -5.92 -13.42 18.81
CA LEU A 264 -6.77 -14.17 19.75
C LEU A 264 -7.19 -13.21 20.87
N ILE A 265 -8.46 -13.23 21.23
CA ILE A 265 -9.04 -12.34 22.22
C ILE A 265 -9.76 -13.21 23.24
N GLU A 266 -9.19 -13.26 24.44
CA GLU A 266 -9.80 -13.89 25.59
C GLU A 266 -10.47 -12.81 26.44
N HIS A 267 -11.71 -13.07 26.84
CA HIS A 267 -12.40 -12.20 27.77
C HIS A 267 -13.43 -12.97 28.59
N GLU A 268 -13.80 -12.40 29.74
CA GLU A 268 -14.75 -12.98 30.66
C GLU A 268 -15.93 -12.03 30.87
N ALA A 269 -17.14 -12.58 30.86
CA ALA A 269 -18.35 -11.85 31.20
C ALA A 269 -19.32 -12.79 31.94
N ASN A 270 -19.92 -12.31 33.03
CA ASN A 270 -20.84 -13.10 33.86
C ASN A 270 -20.26 -14.47 34.26
N ASN A 271 -19.00 -14.50 34.69
CA ASN A 271 -18.27 -15.72 35.09
C ASN A 271 -18.19 -16.78 33.97
N THR A 272 -18.33 -16.35 32.71
CA THR A 272 -18.23 -17.19 31.50
C THR A 272 -17.09 -16.67 30.64
N ARG A 273 -16.17 -17.57 30.27
CA ARG A 273 -15.06 -17.27 29.38
C ARG A 273 -15.48 -17.37 27.92
N TYR A 274 -15.00 -16.44 27.12
CA TYR A 274 -15.20 -16.36 25.69
C TYR A 274 -13.84 -16.28 24.99
N LEU A 275 -13.74 -17.02 23.89
CA LEU A 275 -12.58 -17.01 23.02
C LEU A 275 -13.01 -16.53 21.63
N ASP A 276 -12.45 -15.39 21.25
CA ASP A 276 -12.72 -14.76 19.96
C ASP A 276 -11.44 -14.64 19.15
N PHE A 277 -11.60 -14.48 17.84
CA PHE A 277 -10.50 -14.44 16.89
C PHE A 277 -10.78 -13.41 15.81
N SER A 278 -9.85 -12.48 15.65
CA SER A 278 -9.90 -11.48 14.59
C SER A 278 -8.79 -11.73 13.57
N VAL A 279 -9.16 -11.67 12.30
CA VAL A 279 -8.25 -11.76 11.15
C VAL A 279 -8.33 -10.46 10.38
N GLN A 280 -7.19 -9.83 10.14
CA GLN A 280 -7.08 -8.72 9.21
C GLN A 280 -6.22 -9.16 8.03
N PHE A 281 -6.84 -9.23 6.87
CA PHE A 281 -6.22 -9.63 5.62
C PHE A 281 -6.10 -8.41 4.70
N SER A 282 -4.91 -8.17 4.18
CA SER A 282 -4.63 -7.15 3.18
C SER A 282 -3.87 -7.75 2.01
N ALA A 283 -4.20 -7.29 0.81
CA ALA A 283 -3.47 -7.62 -0.40
C ALA A 283 -3.30 -6.35 -1.24
N ILE A 284 -2.09 -6.15 -1.74
CA ILE A 284 -1.70 -5.03 -2.61
C ILE A 284 -0.91 -5.64 -3.78
N GLY A 285 -1.03 -5.09 -4.97
CA GLY A 285 -0.24 -5.51 -6.12
C GLY A 285 -0.39 -4.52 -7.28
N THR A 286 0.37 -4.74 -8.35
CA THR A 286 0.25 -3.99 -9.59
C THR A 286 -0.55 -4.78 -10.62
N ALA A 287 -1.65 -4.19 -11.07
CA ALA A 287 -2.44 -4.70 -12.18
C ALA A 287 -1.71 -4.41 -13.50
N ILE A 288 -1.67 -5.39 -14.41
CA ILE A 288 -0.89 -5.33 -15.64
C ILE A 288 -1.70 -5.72 -16.88
N THR A 289 -1.30 -5.17 -18.02
CA THR A 289 -1.80 -5.55 -19.34
C THR A 289 -0.65 -5.87 -20.30
N ALA A 290 -0.90 -6.70 -21.29
CA ALA A 290 0.08 -6.97 -22.34
C ALA A 290 0.20 -5.77 -23.29
N LEU A 291 1.43 -5.35 -23.60
CA LEU A 291 1.70 -4.28 -24.58
C LEU A 291 1.21 -4.67 -25.98
N ARG A 292 1.26 -5.97 -26.31
CA ARG A 292 0.73 -6.54 -27.56
C ARG A 292 0.08 -7.88 -27.27
N LYS A 293 -0.99 -8.20 -27.99
CA LYS A 293 -1.74 -9.46 -27.82
C LYS A 293 -0.92 -10.71 -28.19
N ASP A 294 0.06 -10.56 -29.06
CA ASP A 294 0.93 -11.60 -29.60
C ASP A 294 2.35 -11.54 -29.02
N HIS A 295 2.57 -10.81 -27.93
CA HIS A 295 3.89 -10.74 -27.31
C HIS A 295 4.32 -12.11 -26.76
N VAL A 296 5.57 -12.48 -27.06
CA VAL A 296 6.20 -13.70 -26.54
C VAL A 296 7.26 -13.29 -25.53
N ILE A 297 7.13 -13.80 -24.31
CA ILE A 297 8.12 -13.58 -23.25
C ILE A 297 9.46 -14.15 -23.70
N PRO A 298 10.54 -13.35 -23.74
CA PRO A 298 11.86 -13.85 -24.14
C PRO A 298 12.31 -15.00 -23.25
N SER A 299 12.86 -16.06 -23.85
CA SER A 299 13.47 -17.15 -23.08
C SER A 299 14.64 -16.61 -22.25
N PRO A 300 14.69 -16.90 -20.94
CA PRO A 300 15.81 -16.48 -20.10
C PRO A 300 17.09 -17.14 -20.61
N LYS A 301 18.14 -16.34 -20.84
CA LYS A 301 19.45 -16.85 -21.25
C LYS A 301 20.30 -17.08 -20.01
N PRO A 302 20.55 -18.33 -19.59
CA PRO A 302 21.39 -18.59 -18.43
C PRO A 302 22.82 -18.11 -18.71
N THR A 303 23.28 -17.17 -17.88
CA THR A 303 24.66 -16.71 -17.86
C THR A 303 25.35 -17.28 -16.63
N LEU A 304 26.56 -17.78 -16.83
CA LEU A 304 27.40 -18.27 -15.74
C LEU A 304 28.58 -17.31 -15.58
N SER A 305 28.62 -16.63 -14.44
CA SER A 305 29.67 -15.66 -14.11
C SER A 305 30.72 -16.34 -13.25
N PHE A 306 31.95 -16.36 -13.74
CA PHE A 306 33.12 -16.83 -12.99
C PHE A 306 33.90 -15.63 -12.48
N THR A 307 34.11 -15.57 -11.18
CA THR A 307 35.05 -14.62 -10.57
C THR A 307 36.35 -15.34 -10.27
N ASP A 308 37.44 -14.94 -10.93
CA ASP A 308 38.75 -15.55 -10.69
C ASP A 308 39.32 -15.11 -9.34
N LEU A 309 39.65 -16.08 -8.48
CA LEU A 309 40.22 -15.86 -7.14
C LEU A 309 41.75 -16.01 -7.09
N ARG A 310 42.40 -16.35 -8.21
CA ARG A 310 43.87 -16.51 -8.26
C ARG A 310 44.57 -15.17 -8.07
N GLN A 311 45.69 -15.18 -7.33
CA GLN A 311 46.51 -13.98 -7.15
C GLN A 311 47.02 -13.49 -8.51
N GLY A 312 46.79 -12.20 -8.82
CA GLY A 312 47.12 -11.57 -10.11
C GLY A 312 45.95 -11.40 -11.09
N LEU A 313 44.84 -12.14 -10.91
CA LEU A 313 43.62 -12.03 -11.73
C LEU A 313 42.36 -11.70 -10.89
N ARG A 314 42.57 -11.42 -9.60
CA ARG A 314 41.52 -11.19 -8.61
C ARG A 314 40.64 -10.01 -9.04
N GLY A 315 39.37 -10.28 -9.31
CA GLY A 315 38.37 -9.28 -9.75
C GLY A 315 38.05 -9.31 -11.25
N GLN A 316 38.70 -10.15 -12.06
CA GLN A 316 38.23 -10.40 -13.42
C GLN A 316 36.99 -11.32 -13.39
N THR A 317 35.84 -10.75 -13.76
CA THR A 317 34.61 -11.51 -13.99
C THR A 317 34.53 -11.91 -15.46
N ARG A 318 34.40 -13.20 -15.74
CA ARG A 318 34.12 -13.72 -17.08
C ARG A 318 32.70 -14.25 -17.11
N GLU A 319 31.91 -13.78 -18.07
CA GLU A 319 30.56 -14.26 -18.32
C GLU A 319 30.58 -15.26 -19.47
N LEU A 320 30.08 -16.47 -19.22
CA LEU A 320 29.76 -17.43 -20.27
C LEU A 320 28.25 -17.43 -20.46
N THR A 321 27.79 -16.97 -21.63
CA THR A 321 26.40 -17.19 -22.05
C THR A 321 26.27 -18.62 -22.56
N ILE A 322 25.46 -19.44 -21.88
CA ILE A 322 25.15 -20.78 -22.37
C ILE A 322 24.22 -20.58 -23.58
N LYS A 323 24.65 -21.04 -24.75
CA LYS A 323 23.79 -21.07 -25.95
C LYS A 323 22.96 -22.35 -25.88
N ASP A 324 21.66 -22.22 -26.15
CA ASP A 324 20.72 -23.34 -26.31
C ASP A 324 21.14 -24.25 -27.47
#